data_AF-A0A3C0INV5-F1
#
_entry.id   AF-A0A3C0INV5-F1
#
_cell.length_a   1.000
_cell.length_b   1.000
_cell.length_c   1.000
_cell.angle_alpha   90.00
_cell.angle_beta   90.00
_cell.angle_gamma   90.00
#
_symmetry.space_group_name_H-M   'P 1'
#
loop_
_entity.id
_entity.type
_entity.pdbx_description
1 polymer ?
#
loop_
_entity_poly.entity_id
_entity_poly.type
_entity_poly.pdbx_seq_one_letter_code
_entity_poly.pdbx_strand_id
1 'polypeptide(L)'
;RREAAEIVKSGKVEVNGDKVYEPGFKVSSDDKIKFGGKLLHIQHNLVYILLNKPKDYITTVKDPEGRKTVLDLVKDAAQQRIYPVGRLDRNTTGVLLMTNDGELAQKLTHPSFQVKKIYEVKLDKVLTKTHFQEILQGVQLEDGFIAADSLAYADAK
;
A
#
# COMPACT_ATOMS: atom_id res chain seq x y z
N ARG A 1 0.03 -12.20 -3.21
CA ARG A 1 1.19 -12.87 -3.85
C ARG A 1 1.60 -14.17 -3.16
N ARG A 2 1.82 -14.20 -1.82
CA ARG A 2 2.25 -15.43 -1.11
C ARG A 2 1.27 -16.60 -1.22
N GLU A 3 -0.02 -16.39 -0.94
CA GLU A 3 -1.04 -17.44 -1.09
C GLU A 3 -1.15 -17.97 -2.52
N ALA A 4 -1.02 -17.08 -3.51
CA ALA A 4 -1.05 -17.45 -4.92
C ALA A 4 0.13 -18.37 -5.31
N ALA A 5 1.32 -18.16 -4.73
CA ALA A 5 2.47 -19.01 -5.00
C ALA A 5 2.25 -20.46 -4.53
N GLU A 6 1.67 -20.64 -3.33
CA GLU A 6 1.35 -21.97 -2.82
C GLU A 6 0.22 -22.63 -3.63
N ILE A 7 -0.75 -21.85 -4.08
CA ILE A 7 -1.79 -22.32 -5.00
C ILE A 7 -1.20 -22.87 -6.30
N VAL A 8 -0.25 -22.15 -6.92
CA VAL A 8 0.42 -22.60 -8.14
C VAL A 8 1.19 -23.89 -7.88
N LYS A 9 2.03 -23.95 -6.84
CA LYS A 9 2.76 -25.18 -6.46
C LYS A 9 1.85 -26.38 -6.21
N SER A 10 0.64 -26.16 -5.71
CA SER A 10 -0.33 -27.22 -5.47
C SER A 10 -0.97 -27.81 -6.73
N GLY A 11 -0.60 -27.34 -7.93
CA GLY A 11 -1.10 -27.87 -9.21
C GLY A 11 -2.55 -27.52 -9.50
N LYS A 12 -3.08 -26.49 -8.84
CA LYS A 12 -4.47 -26.03 -8.99
C LYS A 12 -4.64 -24.98 -10.10
N VAL A 13 -3.54 -24.58 -10.74
CA VAL A 13 -3.50 -23.56 -11.80
C VAL A 13 -3.14 -24.21 -13.12
N GLU A 14 -3.90 -23.88 -14.15
CA GLU A 14 -3.66 -24.29 -15.54
C GLU A 14 -3.46 -23.04 -16.40
N VAL A 15 -2.53 -23.09 -17.34
CA VAL A 15 -2.33 -22.05 -18.35
C VAL A 15 -2.47 -22.72 -19.71
N ASN A 16 -3.43 -22.26 -20.52
CA ASN A 16 -3.75 -22.82 -21.84
C ASN A 16 -4.08 -24.33 -21.85
N GLY A 17 -4.47 -24.88 -20.69
CA GLY A 17 -4.80 -26.30 -20.53
C GLY A 17 -3.72 -27.12 -19.82
N ASP A 18 -2.51 -26.57 -19.65
CA ASP A 18 -1.41 -27.27 -18.99
C ASP A 18 -1.26 -26.84 -17.53
N LYS A 19 -1.09 -27.81 -16.63
CA LYS A 19 -0.86 -27.52 -15.21
C LYS A 19 0.49 -26.87 -14.99
N VAL A 20 0.48 -25.75 -14.27
CA VAL A 20 1.68 -25.00 -13.91
C VAL A 20 1.95 -25.13 -12.43
N TYR A 21 3.21 -25.45 -12.09
CA TYR A 21 3.67 -25.64 -10.71
C TYR A 21 4.68 -24.59 -10.27
N GLU A 22 5.20 -23.78 -11.21
CA GLU A 22 6.20 -22.77 -10.96
C GLU A 22 5.54 -21.40 -10.71
N PRO A 23 5.66 -20.79 -9.51
CA PRO A 23 5.08 -19.48 -9.23
C PRO A 23 5.66 -18.32 -10.08
N GLY A 24 6.82 -18.54 -10.69
CA GLY A 24 7.49 -17.59 -11.59
C GLY A 24 7.11 -17.73 -13.07
N PHE A 25 6.22 -18.68 -13.41
CA PHE A 25 5.80 -18.91 -14.78
C PHE A 25 5.22 -17.62 -15.40
N LYS A 26 5.79 -17.20 -16.53
CA LYS A 26 5.37 -15.98 -17.23
C LYS A 26 4.15 -16.28 -18.10
N VAL A 27 3.19 -15.38 -18.05
CA VAL A 27 1.96 -15.42 -18.86
C VAL A 27 1.82 -14.11 -19.63
N SER A 28 1.17 -14.18 -20.77
CA SER A 28 0.75 -13.06 -21.61
C SER A 28 -0.72 -12.69 -21.33
N SER A 29 -1.18 -11.57 -21.88
CA SER A 29 -2.58 -11.15 -21.80
C SER A 29 -3.53 -12.10 -22.53
N ASP A 30 -3.03 -12.88 -23.50
CA ASP A 30 -3.83 -13.75 -24.35
C ASP A 30 -3.96 -15.17 -23.77
N ASP A 31 -3.18 -15.48 -22.73
CA ASP A 31 -3.18 -16.80 -22.09
C ASP A 31 -4.47 -17.05 -21.28
N LYS A 32 -5.02 -18.25 -21.46
CA LYS A 32 -6.21 -18.71 -20.72
C LYS A 32 -5.78 -19.35 -19.42
N ILE A 33 -5.87 -18.60 -18.33
CA ILE A 33 -5.50 -19.08 -17.00
C ILE A 33 -6.74 -19.63 -16.30
N LYS A 34 -6.68 -20.86 -15.78
CA LYS A 34 -7.72 -21.44 -14.92
C LYS A 34 -7.21 -21.70 -13.52
N PHE A 35 -8.06 -21.49 -12.52
CA PHE A 35 -7.83 -21.90 -11.14
C PHE A 35 -9.00 -22.77 -10.68
N GLY A 36 -8.71 -24.02 -10.29
CA GLY A 36 -9.74 -24.98 -9.87
C GLY A 36 -10.82 -25.21 -10.96
N GLY A 37 -10.41 -25.24 -12.23
CA GLY A 37 -11.31 -25.39 -13.38
C GLY A 37 -12.06 -24.13 -13.82
N LYS A 38 -12.00 -23.03 -13.07
CA LYS A 38 -12.63 -21.75 -13.43
C LYS A 38 -11.65 -20.85 -14.17
N LEU A 39 -12.07 -20.30 -15.31
CA LEU A 39 -11.29 -19.33 -16.07
C LEU A 39 -11.15 -18.03 -15.25
N LEU A 40 -9.91 -17.55 -15.12
CA LEU A 40 -9.60 -16.27 -14.53
C LEU A 40 -9.64 -15.20 -15.61
N HIS A 41 -10.32 -14.09 -15.31
CA HIS A 41 -10.33 -12.92 -16.17
C HIS A 41 -9.45 -11.83 -15.56
N ILE A 42 -8.64 -11.19 -16.39
CA ILE A 42 -7.88 -10.00 -16.00
C ILE A 42 -8.90 -8.90 -15.68
N GLN A 43 -8.73 -8.24 -14.52
CA GLN A 43 -9.57 -7.10 -14.19
C GLN A 43 -9.17 -5.91 -15.06
N HIS A 44 -10.02 -5.53 -16.02
CA HIS A 44 -9.81 -4.35 -16.86
C HIS A 44 -10.28 -3.04 -16.21
N ASN A 45 -11.12 -3.13 -15.17
CA ASN A 45 -11.68 -1.95 -14.49
C ASN A 45 -10.75 -1.56 -13.35
N LEU A 46 -9.77 -0.70 -13.66
CA LEU A 46 -8.89 -0.11 -12.66
C LEU A 46 -9.65 0.94 -11.84
N VAL A 47 -9.46 0.89 -10.53
CA VAL A 47 -10.13 1.77 -9.56
C VAL A 47 -9.07 2.53 -8.80
N TYR A 48 -9.26 3.83 -8.64
CA TYR A 48 -8.36 4.70 -7.88
C TYR A 48 -9.20 5.59 -6.96
N ILE A 49 -8.99 5.46 -5.66
CA ILE A 49 -9.70 6.23 -4.64
C ILE A 49 -8.68 7.00 -3.82
N LEU A 50 -8.86 8.32 -3.75
CA LEU A 50 -8.12 9.17 -2.83
C LEU A 50 -8.94 9.37 -1.57
N LEU A 51 -8.49 8.77 -0.47
CA LEU A 51 -9.16 8.85 0.82
C LEU A 51 -8.43 9.87 1.70
N ASN A 52 -9.17 10.83 2.26
CA ASN A 52 -8.71 11.53 3.44
C ASN A 52 -9.02 10.66 4.67
N LYS A 53 -8.06 9.84 5.08
CA LYS A 53 -8.21 8.88 6.16
C LYS A 53 -8.40 9.63 7.50
N PRO A 54 -9.48 9.37 8.25
CA PRO A 54 -9.65 9.91 9.59
C PRO A 54 -8.83 9.13 10.64
N LYS A 55 -8.78 9.67 11.87
CA LYS A 55 -8.23 8.96 13.03
C LYS A 55 -9.09 7.76 13.40
N ASP A 56 -8.50 6.83 14.14
CA ASP A 56 -9.16 5.61 14.66
C ASP A 56 -9.54 4.55 13.62
N TYR A 57 -8.97 4.64 12.41
CA TYR A 57 -9.06 3.59 11.40
C TYR A 57 -7.68 2.99 11.15
N ILE A 58 -7.60 1.67 11.06
CA ILE A 58 -6.36 0.96 10.73
C ILE A 58 -6.25 0.69 9.23
N THR A 59 -5.03 0.78 8.71
CA THR A 59 -4.75 0.54 7.29
C THR A 59 -4.44 -0.94 7.04
N THR A 60 -5.49 -1.77 7.00
CA THR A 60 -5.41 -3.21 6.71
C THR A 60 -6.58 -3.67 5.85
N VAL A 61 -6.40 -4.77 5.13
CA VAL A 61 -7.46 -5.46 4.37
C VAL A 61 -8.21 -6.51 5.19
N LYS A 62 -7.67 -6.90 6.35
CA LYS A 62 -8.29 -7.85 7.28
C LYS A 62 -7.80 -7.52 8.69
N ASP A 63 -8.73 -7.38 9.63
CA ASP A 63 -8.41 -7.19 11.04
C ASP A 63 -8.97 -8.34 11.89
N PRO A 64 -8.13 -9.11 12.61
CA PRO A 64 -8.60 -10.19 13.48
C PRO A 64 -9.36 -9.69 14.71
N GLU A 65 -9.10 -8.46 15.15
CA GLU A 65 -9.62 -7.89 16.39
C GLU A 65 -10.92 -7.08 16.18
N GLY A 66 -11.43 -7.01 14.95
CA GLY A 66 -12.69 -6.32 14.64
C GLY A 66 -12.64 -4.80 14.76
N ARG A 67 -11.46 -4.19 14.68
CA ARG A 67 -11.27 -2.73 14.66
C ARG A 67 -11.70 -2.16 13.31
N LYS A 68 -12.07 -0.87 13.32
CA LYS A 68 -12.47 -0.14 12.11
C LYS A 68 -11.31 -0.04 11.11
N THR A 69 -11.57 -0.36 9.86
CA THR A 69 -10.58 -0.40 8.78
C THR A 69 -10.87 0.65 7.71
N VAL A 70 -9.85 1.03 6.95
CA VAL A 70 -10.03 1.94 5.81
C VAL A 70 -10.99 1.41 4.73
N LEU A 71 -11.21 0.09 4.67
CA LEU A 71 -12.18 -0.51 3.75
C LEU A 71 -13.63 -0.18 4.15
N ASP A 72 -13.91 -0.02 5.43
CA ASP A 72 -15.25 0.34 5.92
C ASP A 72 -15.69 1.73 5.42
N LEU A 73 -14.71 2.62 5.17
CA LEU A 73 -14.92 3.99 4.68
C LEU A 73 -15.22 4.05 3.18
N VAL A 74 -14.84 3.04 2.41
CA VAL A 74 -14.92 3.04 0.93
C VAL A 74 -15.75 1.88 0.38
N LYS A 75 -16.45 1.15 1.25
CA LYS A 75 -17.25 -0.05 0.91
C LYS A 75 -18.26 0.19 -0.21
N ASP A 76 -18.84 1.39 -0.28
CA ASP A 76 -19.87 1.76 -1.27
C ASP A 76 -19.27 2.47 -2.49
N ALA A 77 -17.96 2.76 -2.47
CA ALA A 77 -17.29 3.54 -3.52
C ALA A 77 -16.76 2.67 -4.68
N ALA A 78 -16.62 1.36 -4.49
CA ALA A 78 -16.16 0.44 -5.52
C ALA A 78 -16.76 -0.96 -5.36
N GLN A 79 -17.14 -1.59 -6.47
CA GLN A 79 -17.56 -2.99 -6.50
C GLN A 79 -16.37 -3.95 -6.58
N GLN A 80 -15.25 -3.47 -7.13
CA GLN A 80 -14.01 -4.24 -7.26
C GLN A 80 -13.26 -4.27 -5.91
N ARG A 81 -12.54 -5.37 -5.68
CA ARG A 81 -11.63 -5.49 -4.55
C ARG A 81 -10.47 -4.49 -4.69
N ILE A 82 -10.41 -3.53 -3.79
CA ILE A 82 -9.33 -2.53 -3.68
C ILE A 82 -8.50 -2.77 -2.40
N TYR A 83 -7.30 -2.18 -2.36
CA TYR A 83 -6.40 -2.23 -1.22
C TYR A 83 -5.64 -0.91 -1.07
N PRO A 84 -5.20 -0.56 0.16
CA PRO A 84 -4.44 0.66 0.39
C PRO A 84 -3.04 0.59 -0.23
N VAL A 85 -2.59 1.73 -0.74
CA VAL A 85 -1.23 1.94 -1.24
C VAL A 85 -0.37 2.46 -0.10
N GLY A 86 0.36 1.54 0.53
CA GLY A 86 1.13 1.82 1.74
C GLY A 86 0.24 1.82 2.99
N ARG A 87 0.72 2.43 4.07
CA ARG A 87 0.00 2.49 5.35
C ARG A 87 0.12 3.86 5.99
N LEU A 88 -0.98 4.30 6.59
CA LEU A 88 -0.97 5.31 7.64
C LEU A 88 -1.31 4.64 8.97
N ASP A 89 -0.65 5.07 10.04
CA ASP A 89 -0.93 4.57 11.38
C ASP A 89 -2.35 4.94 11.83
N ARG A 90 -2.85 4.25 12.85
CA ARG A 90 -4.23 4.41 13.34
C ARG A 90 -4.58 5.87 13.64
N ASN A 91 -3.68 6.58 14.30
CA ASN A 91 -3.88 7.95 14.78
C ASN A 91 -3.44 9.01 13.76
N THR A 92 -2.82 8.59 12.64
CA THR A 92 -2.43 9.47 11.54
C THR A 92 -3.60 9.70 10.60
N THR A 93 -3.82 10.96 10.23
CA THR A 93 -4.83 11.38 9.26
C THR A 93 -4.20 11.76 7.93
N GLY A 94 -5.02 11.90 6.91
CA GLY A 94 -4.62 12.53 5.66
C GLY A 94 -4.70 11.58 4.47
N VAL A 95 -3.91 11.88 3.45
CA VAL A 95 -4.04 11.27 2.12
C VAL A 95 -3.62 9.81 2.12
N LEU A 96 -4.54 8.94 1.73
CA LEU A 96 -4.30 7.52 1.47
C LEU A 96 -4.90 7.14 0.11
N LEU A 97 -4.07 6.70 -0.82
CA LEU A 97 -4.52 6.14 -2.08
C LEU A 97 -4.96 4.68 -1.87
N MET A 98 -6.07 4.29 -2.48
CA MET A 98 -6.54 2.91 -2.54
C MET A 98 -6.79 2.52 -3.99
N THR A 99 -6.36 1.31 -4.39
CA THR A 99 -6.49 0.86 -5.78
C THR A 99 -6.54 -0.67 -5.88
N ASN A 100 -6.98 -1.19 -7.02
CA ASN A 100 -6.76 -2.57 -7.42
C ASN A 100 -5.55 -2.73 -8.38
N ASP A 101 -4.94 -1.63 -8.81
CA ASP A 101 -3.75 -1.58 -9.66
C ASP A 101 -2.48 -1.92 -8.86
N GLY A 102 -2.00 -3.16 -9.04
CA GLY A 102 -0.84 -3.66 -8.30
C GLY A 102 0.48 -3.06 -8.76
N GLU A 103 0.56 -2.64 -10.03
CA GLU A 103 1.77 -2.04 -10.56
C GLU A 103 1.95 -0.62 -10.02
N LEU A 104 0.89 0.19 -10.03
CA LEU A 104 0.92 1.51 -9.43
C LEU A 104 1.19 1.43 -7.93
N ALA A 105 0.51 0.53 -7.22
CA ALA A 105 0.73 0.36 -5.78
C ALA A 105 2.19 0.00 -5.46
N GLN A 106 2.81 -0.89 -6.24
CA GLN A 106 4.23 -1.22 -6.10
C GLN A 106 5.15 -0.02 -6.38
N LYS A 107 4.88 0.72 -7.46
CA LYS A 107 5.66 1.92 -7.82
C LYS A 107 5.62 2.99 -6.73
N LEU A 108 4.47 3.20 -6.10
CA LEU A 108 4.30 4.23 -5.06
C LEU A 108 4.83 3.82 -3.67
N THR A 109 4.89 2.52 -3.39
CA THR A 109 5.29 2.01 -2.06
C THR A 109 6.75 1.57 -2.00
N HIS A 110 7.32 1.06 -3.08
CA HIS A 110 8.65 0.46 -3.04
C HIS A 110 9.74 1.53 -2.89
N PRO A 111 10.67 1.41 -1.92
CA PRO A 111 11.66 2.45 -1.61
C PRO A 111 12.54 2.87 -2.79
N SER A 112 12.82 1.97 -3.73
CA SER A 112 13.66 2.27 -4.91
C SER A 112 13.12 3.38 -5.81
N PHE A 113 11.81 3.64 -5.77
CA PHE A 113 11.20 4.70 -6.59
C PHE A 113 11.23 6.07 -5.91
N GLN A 114 11.65 6.15 -4.63
CA GLN A 114 11.85 7.40 -3.90
C GLN A 114 10.67 8.38 -4.00
N VAL A 115 9.44 7.84 -4.00
CA VAL A 115 8.23 8.65 -4.07
C VAL A 115 8.08 9.44 -2.77
N LYS A 116 8.13 10.76 -2.90
CA LYS A 116 8.07 11.71 -1.77
C LYS A 116 6.75 11.59 -1.03
N LYS A 117 6.83 11.61 0.30
CA LYS A 117 5.68 11.65 1.21
C LYS A 117 5.85 12.86 2.10
N ILE A 118 4.88 13.77 2.07
CA ILE A 118 4.94 15.03 2.82
C ILE A 118 3.95 14.91 3.98
N TYR A 119 4.41 15.28 5.16
CA TYR A 119 3.62 15.23 6.39
C TYR A 119 3.62 16.61 7.05
N GLU A 120 2.45 17.00 7.53
CA GLU A 120 2.32 18.08 8.52
C GLU A 120 2.29 17.45 9.90
N VAL A 121 3.16 17.92 10.79
CA VAL A 121 3.31 17.38 12.15
C VAL A 121 3.12 18.49 13.16
N LYS A 122 2.22 18.27 14.12
CA LYS A 122 2.03 19.15 15.27
C LYS A 122 2.73 18.57 16.49
N LEU A 123 3.53 19.41 17.15
CA LEU A 123 4.32 19.04 18.32
C LEU A 123 3.65 19.55 19.61
N ASP A 124 3.91 18.85 20.71
CA ASP A 124 3.54 19.25 22.08
C ASP A 124 4.53 20.27 22.67
N LYS A 125 5.74 20.35 22.10
CA LYS A 125 6.82 21.27 22.47
C LYS A 125 7.27 22.11 21.28
N VAL A 126 7.89 23.24 21.59
CA VAL A 126 8.45 24.14 20.56
C VAL A 126 9.62 23.46 19.85
N LEU A 127 9.61 23.50 18.52
CA LEU A 127 10.75 23.09 17.70
C LEU A 127 11.84 24.15 17.78
N THR A 128 12.97 23.82 18.40
CA THR A 128 14.12 24.74 18.48
C THR A 128 14.91 24.73 17.18
N LYS A 129 15.73 25.75 16.95
CA LYS A 129 16.66 25.78 15.79
C LYS A 129 17.62 24.59 15.81
N THR A 130 18.07 24.14 16.99
CA THR A 130 18.93 22.98 17.14
C THR A 130 18.23 21.71 16.66
N HIS A 131 17.01 21.44 17.14
CA HIS A 131 16.23 20.28 16.68
C HIS A 131 15.98 20.31 15.17
N PHE A 132 15.70 21.49 14.61
CA PHE A 132 15.49 21.67 13.17
C PHE A 132 16.72 21.25 12.36
N GLN A 133 17.92 21.63 12.80
CA GLN A 133 19.18 21.25 12.16
C GLN A 133 19.47 19.76 12.32
N GLU A 134 19.23 19.19 13.50
CA GLU A 134 19.41 17.76 13.76
C GLU A 134 18.50 16.91 12.87
N ILE A 135 17.23 17.28 12.69
CA ILE A 135 16.29 16.54 11.82
C ILE A 135 16.74 16.57 10.35
N LEU A 136 17.30 17.69 9.88
CA LEU A 136 17.80 17.82 8.51
C LEU A 136 19.14 17.11 8.30
N GLN A 137 20.04 17.15 9.27
CA GLN A 137 21.32 16.44 9.21
C GLN A 137 21.13 14.93 9.36
N GLY A 138 20.08 14.52 10.07
CA GLY A 138 19.68 13.15 10.30
C GLY A 138 19.91 12.69 11.73
N VAL A 139 19.19 11.65 12.10
CA VAL A 139 19.11 11.06 13.44
C VAL A 139 19.28 9.55 13.35
N GLN A 140 20.03 8.99 14.31
CA GLN A 140 20.16 7.54 14.46
C GLN A 140 18.98 7.01 15.26
N LEU A 141 18.20 6.12 14.65
CA LEU A 141 17.14 5.35 15.28
C LEU A 141 17.60 3.90 15.52
N GLU A 142 16.77 3.12 16.22
CA GLU A 142 17.02 1.70 16.51
C GLU A 142 17.12 0.85 15.23
N ASP A 143 16.39 1.24 14.18
CA ASP A 143 16.32 0.54 12.90
C ASP A 143 17.22 1.14 11.82
N GLY A 144 17.92 2.24 12.11
CA GLY A 144 18.91 2.83 11.20
C GLY A 144 19.00 4.35 11.28
N PHE A 145 19.90 4.89 10.45
CA PHE A 145 20.05 6.33 10.27
C PHE A 145 18.98 6.85 9.31
N ILE A 146 18.37 7.99 9.64
CA ILE A 146 17.38 8.64 8.78
C ILE A 146 17.53 10.17 8.80
N ALA A 147 17.29 10.83 7.67
CA ALA A 147 17.28 12.29 7.55
C ALA A 147 16.04 12.75 6.79
N ALA A 148 15.52 13.94 7.12
CA ALA A 148 14.43 14.54 6.38
C ALA A 148 14.94 15.17 5.08
N ASP A 149 14.29 14.89 3.95
CA ASP A 149 14.62 15.53 2.66
C ASP A 149 14.43 17.06 2.69
N SER A 150 13.43 17.51 3.44
CA SER A 150 13.10 18.93 3.63
C SER A 150 12.25 19.10 4.88
N LEU A 151 12.39 20.25 5.54
CA LEU A 151 11.61 20.63 6.71
C LEU A 151 11.22 22.11 6.60
N ALA A 152 9.99 22.43 6.96
CA ALA A 152 9.47 23.80 6.97
C ALA A 152 8.48 23.98 8.13
N TYR A 153 8.29 25.22 8.58
CA TYR A 153 7.20 25.57 9.48
C TYR A 153 5.90 25.65 8.67
N ALA A 154 4.84 25.01 9.16
CA ALA A 154 3.54 24.98 8.47
C ALA A 154 2.86 26.37 8.47
N ASP A 155 3.08 27.16 9.50
CA ASP A 155 2.58 28.54 9.60
C ASP A 155 3.66 29.54 9.15
N ALA A 156 3.29 30.44 8.24
CA ALA A 156 4.04 31.65 7.97
C ALA A 156 3.87 32.59 9.18
N LYS A 157 4.86 32.60 10.09
CA LYS A 157 5.03 33.72 11.01
C LYS A 157 5.75 34.86 10.31
#